data_AF-A0A7M1I608-F1
#
_entry.id   AF-A0A7M1I608-F1
#
_cell.length_a   1.000
_cell.length_b   1.000
_cell.length_c   1.000
_cell.angle_alpha   90.00
_cell.angle_beta   90.00
_cell.angle_gamma   90.00
#
_symmetry.space_group_name_H-M   'P 1'
#
loop_
_entity.id
_entity.type
_entity.pdbx_description
1 polymer ?
#
loop_
_entity_poly.entity_id
_entity_poly.type
_entity_poly.pdbx_seq_one_letter_code
_entity_poly.pdbx_strand_id
1 'polypeptide(L)'
;MADNATAMRDPIFYRWHALVDDIFQKYKQTLTPYSAQQLDFNGIRVASIEVNSQNSPRNQFSTYWQQSDINLTRGMDFAPRGNVFARVQHLQHQPFEYKIQVMNNGQPRQGTVRIFLSPKFDERGIPFVFNDQRKMMIELDRFEHNFQSKSNTITRRSRQSRLVIPFERVFRDLNDTSSAAGGLNEFNFCGCGWPEHMMIPKGNAEGMPATLFVMVSNGQDDRVTQDNPRGSANSCEPAALFCGVRDQKYPDARPMGFPFDRLGRPGVDTLRDFLTPNMFTQDVTIKFTNIVAPPGAASRSGGQGSQQQNRGGQQNKGGQQQKNRPRKLGDG
;
A
#
# COMPACT_ATOMS: atom_id res chain seq x y z
N MET A 1 12.32 9.71 24.19
CA MET A 1 10.93 9.34 24.58
C MET A 1 10.01 10.52 24.89
N ALA A 2 10.50 11.71 25.25
CA ALA A 2 9.64 12.85 25.63
C ALA A 2 9.08 13.69 24.46
N ASP A 3 9.58 13.47 23.23
CA ASP A 3 9.13 14.18 22.03
C ASP A 3 8.62 13.16 20.99
N ASN A 4 7.40 13.38 20.48
CA ASN A 4 6.72 12.50 19.53
C ASN A 4 7.51 12.30 18.22
N ALA A 5 8.26 13.30 17.75
CA ALA A 5 9.04 13.23 16.51
C ALA A 5 10.31 12.37 16.63
N THR A 6 10.76 12.08 17.85
CA THR A 6 11.98 11.30 18.11
C THR A 6 11.74 10.03 18.93
N ALA A 7 10.59 9.89 19.60
CA ALA A 7 10.31 8.79 20.51
C ALA A 7 10.43 7.42 19.83
N MET A 8 9.91 7.26 18.61
CA MET A 8 9.97 5.99 17.85
C MET A 8 11.39 5.56 17.43
N ARG A 9 12.42 6.39 17.64
CA ARG A 9 13.82 6.04 17.35
C ARG A 9 14.45 5.16 18.42
N ASP A 10 13.91 5.18 19.64
CA ASP A 10 14.45 4.44 20.79
C ASP A 10 13.75 3.07 20.92
N PRO A 11 14.49 1.94 20.99
CA PRO A 11 13.91 0.63 21.23
C PRO A 11 12.99 0.54 22.46
N ILE A 12 13.22 1.35 23.49
CA ILE A 12 12.36 1.36 24.69
C ILE A 12 10.92 1.79 24.37
N PHE A 13 10.72 2.58 23.30
CA PHE A 13 9.41 2.98 22.82
C PHE A 13 8.51 1.77 22.62
N TYR A 14 9.02 0.77 21.92
CA TYR A 14 8.27 -0.42 21.56
C TYR A 14 8.01 -1.32 22.76
N ARG A 15 8.94 -1.40 23.72
CA ARG A 15 8.73 -2.15 24.98
C ARG A 15 7.65 -1.51 25.84
N TRP A 16 7.68 -0.18 25.96
CA TRP A 16 6.65 0.56 26.69
C TRP A 16 5.28 0.44 26.02
N HIS A 17 5.22 0.61 24.70
CA HIS A 17 3.96 0.49 23.96
C HIS A 17 3.44 -0.95 23.92
N ALA A 18 4.30 -1.97 23.98
CA ALA A 18 3.87 -3.36 24.16
C ALA A 18 3.18 -3.56 25.52
N LEU A 19 3.71 -2.97 26.60
CA LEU A 19 3.04 -2.99 27.91
C LEU A 19 1.67 -2.30 27.86
N VAL A 20 1.58 -1.15 27.19
CA VAL A 20 0.31 -0.43 27.02
C VAL A 20 -0.66 -1.24 26.15
N ASP A 21 -0.19 -1.85 25.07
CA ASP A 21 -1.01 -2.73 24.22
C ASP A 21 -1.54 -3.92 25.01
N ASP A 22 -0.73 -4.55 25.87
CA ASP A 22 -1.18 -5.64 26.74
C ASP A 22 -2.38 -5.26 27.63
N ILE A 23 -2.47 -3.99 28.07
CA ILE A 23 -3.64 -3.49 28.81
C ILE A 23 -4.87 -3.49 27.91
N PHE A 24 -4.75 -2.99 26.67
CA PHE A 24 -5.84 -3.02 25.69
C PHE A 24 -6.21 -4.44 25.29
N GLN A 25 -5.23 -5.33 25.12
CA GLN A 25 -5.47 -6.75 24.81
C GLN A 25 -6.23 -7.43 25.94
N LYS A 26 -5.91 -7.15 27.22
CA LYS A 26 -6.68 -7.68 28.36
C LYS A 26 -8.14 -7.26 28.32
N TYR A 27 -8.43 -6.00 27.97
CA TYR A 27 -9.80 -5.55 27.75
C TYR A 27 -10.44 -6.24 26.54
N LYS A 28 -9.74 -6.33 25.40
CA LYS A 28 -10.25 -7.01 24.20
C LYS A 28 -10.56 -8.49 24.43
N GLN A 29 -9.86 -9.14 25.35
CA GLN A 29 -10.11 -10.53 25.77
C GLN A 29 -11.43 -10.69 26.55
N THR A 30 -11.97 -9.63 27.17
CA THR A 30 -13.28 -9.69 27.83
C THR A 30 -14.45 -9.55 26.86
N LEU A 31 -14.19 -9.16 25.60
CA LEU A 31 -15.22 -9.02 24.58
C LEU A 31 -15.58 -10.39 24.01
N THR A 32 -16.87 -10.62 23.79
CA THR A 32 -17.34 -11.82 23.10
C THR A 32 -16.71 -11.93 21.71
N PRO A 33 -16.10 -13.08 21.36
CA PRO A 33 -15.63 -13.36 20.01
C PRO A 33 -16.73 -13.12 18.98
N TYR A 34 -16.34 -12.70 17.77
CA TYR A 34 -17.32 -12.54 16.70
C TYR A 34 -17.91 -13.91 16.32
N SER A 35 -19.23 -13.97 16.22
CA SER A 35 -19.90 -15.15 15.68
C SER A 35 -19.62 -15.28 14.18
N ALA A 36 -19.79 -16.49 13.64
CA ALA A 36 -19.66 -16.71 12.19
C ALA A 36 -20.61 -15.78 11.41
N GLN A 37 -21.80 -15.51 11.93
CA GLN A 37 -22.80 -14.64 11.31
C GLN A 37 -22.39 -13.16 11.31
N GLN A 38 -21.65 -12.71 12.33
CA GLN A 38 -21.14 -11.33 12.39
C GLN A 38 -19.96 -11.09 11.43
N LEU A 39 -19.25 -12.16 11.08
CA LEU A 39 -18.13 -12.17 10.15
C LEU A 39 -18.56 -12.43 8.71
N ASP A 40 -19.58 -13.26 8.52
CA ASP A 40 -20.06 -13.66 7.22
C ASP A 40 -20.71 -12.51 6.45
N PHE A 41 -20.65 -12.61 5.13
CA PHE A 41 -21.37 -11.74 4.24
C PHE A 41 -22.14 -12.59 3.23
N ASN A 42 -23.35 -13.01 3.63
CA ASN A 42 -24.11 -14.01 2.90
C ASN A 42 -24.23 -13.70 1.39
N GLY A 43 -23.93 -14.72 0.58
CA GLY A 43 -23.90 -14.64 -0.88
C GLY A 43 -22.58 -14.14 -1.46
N ILE A 44 -21.67 -13.59 -0.66
CA ILE A 44 -20.33 -13.20 -1.09
C ILE A 44 -19.32 -14.30 -0.77
N ARG A 45 -18.55 -14.70 -1.78
CA ARG A 45 -17.44 -15.62 -1.64
C ARG A 45 -16.19 -15.06 -2.28
N VAL A 46 -15.10 -14.97 -1.52
CA VAL A 46 -13.79 -14.60 -2.08
C VAL A 46 -13.15 -15.87 -2.65
N ALA A 47 -12.84 -15.85 -3.94
CA ALA A 47 -12.25 -16.98 -4.65
C ALA A 47 -10.72 -16.95 -4.63
N SER A 48 -10.12 -15.76 -4.73
CA SER A 48 -8.67 -15.59 -4.62
C SER A 48 -8.27 -14.14 -4.35
N ILE A 49 -7.06 -13.96 -3.82
CA ILE A 49 -6.30 -12.71 -3.85
C ILE A 49 -4.90 -13.03 -4.36
N GLU A 50 -4.40 -12.21 -5.28
CA GLU A 50 -3.05 -12.31 -5.83
C GLU A 50 -2.34 -10.97 -5.68
N VAL A 51 -1.03 -11.01 -5.44
CA VAL A 51 -0.17 -9.84 -5.50
C VAL A 51 0.68 -9.94 -6.77
N ASN A 52 0.58 -8.93 -7.61
CA ASN A 52 1.34 -8.83 -8.85
C ASN A 52 2.21 -7.58 -8.81
N SER A 53 3.49 -7.76 -9.09
CA SER A 53 4.46 -6.67 -9.19
C SER A 53 5.30 -6.86 -10.44
N GLN A 54 5.71 -5.76 -11.06
CA GLN A 54 6.57 -5.84 -12.24
C GLN A 54 7.89 -6.50 -11.88
N ASN A 55 8.35 -7.43 -12.72
CA ASN A 55 9.62 -8.13 -12.57
C ASN A 55 9.79 -8.90 -11.24
N SER A 56 8.69 -9.21 -10.55
CA SER A 56 8.69 -10.07 -9.38
C SER A 56 7.82 -11.29 -9.65
N PRO A 57 8.16 -12.47 -9.08
CA PRO A 57 7.26 -13.61 -9.03
C PRO A 57 5.88 -13.24 -8.47
N ARG A 58 4.85 -13.96 -8.91
CA ARG A 58 3.50 -13.85 -8.36
C ARG A 58 3.52 -14.09 -6.85
N ASN A 59 2.72 -13.34 -6.10
CA ASN A 59 2.60 -13.45 -4.64
C ASN A 59 3.92 -13.15 -3.89
N GLN A 60 4.76 -12.29 -4.47
CA GLN A 60 5.97 -11.80 -3.83
C GLN A 60 5.94 -10.27 -3.69
N PHE A 61 6.22 -9.81 -2.47
CA PHE A 61 6.61 -8.43 -2.23
C PHE A 61 8.13 -8.31 -2.31
N SER A 62 8.61 -7.35 -3.10
CA SER A 62 10.04 -7.09 -3.27
C SER A 62 10.39 -5.76 -2.60
N THR A 63 11.34 -5.78 -1.67
CA THR A 63 11.80 -4.61 -0.92
C THR A 63 13.28 -4.36 -1.16
N TYR A 64 13.71 -3.11 -1.01
CA TYR A 64 15.08 -2.66 -1.29
C TYR A 64 15.37 -1.34 -0.57
N TRP A 65 16.62 -0.85 -0.65
CA TRP A 65 16.98 0.49 -0.17
C TRP A 65 16.79 1.54 -1.25
N GLN A 66 16.19 2.68 -0.92
CA GLN A 66 16.16 3.86 -1.78
C GLN A 66 16.96 5.00 -1.14
N GLN A 67 17.72 5.73 -1.93
CA GLN A 67 18.33 7.00 -1.52
C GLN A 67 17.51 8.16 -2.04
N SER A 68 17.13 9.08 -1.15
CA SER A 68 16.34 10.27 -1.48
C SER A 68 16.99 11.51 -0.86
N ASP A 69 16.93 12.63 -1.58
CA ASP A 69 17.45 13.92 -1.11
C ASP A 69 16.30 14.73 -0.48
N ILE A 70 16.48 15.18 0.77
CA ILE A 70 15.51 15.99 1.52
C ILE A 70 16.04 17.41 1.65
N ASN A 71 15.22 18.40 1.32
CA ASN A 71 15.55 19.81 1.50
C ASN A 71 15.38 20.23 2.98
N LEU A 72 16.48 20.57 3.65
CA LEU A 72 16.51 20.98 5.06
C LEU A 72 16.63 22.51 5.23
N THR A 73 16.62 23.27 4.14
CA THR A 73 16.92 24.71 4.13
C THR A 73 16.09 25.50 5.15
N ARG A 74 14.82 25.11 5.37
CA ARG A 74 13.90 25.82 6.29
C ARG A 74 14.12 25.49 7.77
N GLY A 75 14.79 24.39 8.09
CA GLY A 75 15.03 23.96 9.47
C GLY A 75 16.38 24.40 10.04
N MET A 76 17.18 25.12 9.25
CA MET A 76 18.54 25.51 9.61
C MET A 76 18.63 27.01 9.86
N ASP A 77 18.63 27.40 11.14
CA ASP A 77 18.84 28.79 11.51
C ASP A 77 20.25 29.26 11.11
N PHE A 78 20.34 30.48 10.58
CA PHE A 78 21.60 31.15 10.23
C PHE A 78 22.47 30.43 9.16
N ALA A 79 21.90 29.50 8.39
CA ALA A 79 22.62 28.88 7.28
C ALA A 79 22.99 29.90 6.18
N PRO A 80 24.18 29.78 5.55
CA PRO A 80 24.53 30.61 4.41
C PRO A 80 23.50 30.45 3.29
N ARG A 81 23.25 31.53 2.53
CA ARG A 81 22.23 31.55 1.47
C ARG A 81 22.45 30.40 0.48
N GLY A 82 21.55 29.42 0.44
CA GLY A 82 21.61 28.28 -0.48
C GLY A 82 20.69 27.14 -0.06
N ASN A 83 20.39 26.23 -0.98
CA ASN A 83 19.63 25.02 -0.67
C ASN A 83 20.54 24.02 0.05
N VAL A 84 20.10 23.55 1.22
CA VAL A 84 20.76 22.49 1.98
C VAL A 84 19.98 21.19 1.79
N PHE A 85 20.61 20.19 1.18
CA PHE A 85 20.02 18.87 1.00
C PHE A 85 20.74 17.84 1.86
N ALA A 86 19.97 16.94 2.47
CA ALA A 86 20.48 15.74 3.10
C ALA A 86 20.05 14.51 2.30
N ARG A 87 21.01 13.67 1.94
CA ARG A 87 20.75 12.37 1.33
C ARG A 87 20.47 11.35 2.42
N VAL A 88 19.29 10.75 2.39
CA VAL A 88 18.89 9.69 3.33
C VAL A 88 18.62 8.39 2.59
N GLN A 89 19.02 7.28 3.21
CA GLN A 89 18.67 5.95 2.75
C GLN A 89 17.52 5.39 3.59
N HIS A 90 16.46 4.93 2.94
CA HIS A 90 15.27 4.39 3.60
C HIS A 90 14.76 3.13 2.90
N LEU A 91 13.93 2.34 3.59
CA LEU A 91 13.28 1.17 3.00
C LEU A 91 12.36 1.63 1.87
N GLN A 92 12.21 0.78 0.86
CA GLN A 92 11.25 0.93 -0.23
C GLN A 92 10.76 -0.44 -0.69
N HIS A 93 9.61 -0.47 -1.35
CA HIS A 93 9.10 -1.66 -2.03
C HIS A 93 8.81 -1.39 -3.51
N GLN A 94 8.86 -2.45 -4.32
CA GLN A 94 8.42 -2.39 -5.71
C GLN A 94 6.90 -2.13 -5.74
N PRO A 95 6.40 -1.24 -6.62
CA PRO A 95 4.97 -1.06 -6.79
C PRO A 95 4.28 -2.37 -7.16
N PHE A 96 3.15 -2.64 -6.53
CA PHE A 96 2.35 -3.84 -6.78
C PHE A 96 0.85 -3.50 -6.85
N GLU A 97 0.08 -4.45 -7.34
CA GLU A 97 -1.38 -4.44 -7.32
C GLU A 97 -1.93 -5.75 -6.76
N TYR A 98 -3.06 -5.64 -6.05
CA TYR A 98 -3.90 -6.76 -5.69
C TYR A 98 -4.85 -7.07 -6.83
N LYS A 99 -5.00 -8.36 -7.16
CA LYS A 99 -6.08 -8.87 -8.01
C LYS A 99 -6.94 -9.81 -7.19
N ILE A 100 -8.18 -9.40 -6.91
CA ILE A 100 -9.11 -10.12 -6.04
C ILE A 100 -10.27 -10.62 -6.87
N GLN A 101 -10.59 -11.91 -6.76
CA GLN A 101 -11.75 -12.52 -7.41
C GLN A 101 -12.84 -12.76 -6.37
N VAL A 102 -14.02 -12.20 -6.60
CA VAL A 102 -15.16 -12.31 -5.67
C VAL A 102 -16.42 -12.73 -6.43
N MET A 103 -17.10 -13.74 -5.92
CA MET A 103 -18.40 -14.17 -6.41
C MET A 103 -19.50 -13.61 -5.51
N ASN A 104 -20.52 -13.00 -6.12
CA ASN A 104 -21.75 -12.55 -5.48
C ASN A 104 -22.94 -13.34 -6.03
N ASN A 105 -23.49 -14.25 -5.24
CA ASN A 105 -24.65 -15.06 -5.59
C ASN A 105 -25.99 -14.35 -5.35
N GLY A 106 -25.96 -13.09 -4.89
CA GLY A 106 -27.15 -12.28 -4.65
C GLY A 106 -27.27 -11.08 -5.60
N GLN A 107 -28.05 -10.10 -5.17
CA GLN A 107 -28.22 -8.83 -5.88
C GLN A 107 -26.97 -7.94 -5.75
N PRO A 108 -26.78 -6.96 -6.65
CA PRO A 108 -25.70 -6.00 -6.55
C PRO A 108 -25.74 -5.28 -5.20
N ARG A 109 -24.62 -5.26 -4.48
CA ARG A 109 -24.54 -4.69 -3.13
C ARG A 109 -23.13 -4.20 -2.81
N GLN A 110 -23.07 -3.21 -1.92
CA GLN A 110 -21.80 -2.67 -1.45
C GLN A 110 -21.19 -3.56 -0.37
N GLY A 111 -19.88 -3.76 -0.44
CA GLY A 111 -19.07 -4.39 0.60
C GLY A 111 -17.79 -3.63 0.84
N THR A 112 -17.17 -3.87 1.99
CA THR A 112 -15.87 -3.29 2.34
C THR A 112 -14.80 -4.37 2.22
N VAL A 113 -13.81 -4.14 1.36
CA VAL A 113 -12.63 -5.00 1.24
C VAL A 113 -11.63 -4.58 2.32
N ARG A 114 -11.18 -5.54 3.12
CA ARG A 114 -10.18 -5.37 4.19
C ARG A 114 -9.01 -6.29 3.91
N ILE A 115 -7.80 -5.76 3.85
CA ILE A 115 -6.59 -6.52 3.51
C ILE A 115 -5.61 -6.42 4.67
N PHE A 116 -5.14 -7.58 5.14
CA PHE A 116 -4.17 -7.69 6.23
C PHE A 116 -2.98 -8.55 5.81
N LEU A 117 -1.85 -8.36 6.47
CA LEU A 117 -0.65 -9.16 6.31
C LEU A 117 -0.14 -9.59 7.68
N SER A 118 0.30 -10.84 7.80
CA SER A 118 1.00 -11.32 9.00
C SER A 118 2.18 -12.22 8.62
N PRO A 119 3.22 -12.30 9.46
CA PRO A 119 4.20 -13.38 9.35
C PRO A 119 3.52 -14.74 9.49
N LYS A 120 4.02 -15.74 8.76
CA LYS A 120 3.48 -17.12 8.83
C LYS A 120 4.01 -17.89 10.04
N PHE A 121 5.24 -17.57 10.46
CA PHE A 121 5.97 -18.26 11.52
C PHE A 121 6.48 -17.26 12.56
N ASP A 122 6.60 -17.72 13.79
CA ASP A 122 7.28 -17.00 14.88
C ASP A 122 8.81 -17.05 14.74
N GLU A 123 9.53 -16.45 15.70
CA GLU A 123 10.99 -16.42 15.73
C GLU A 123 11.65 -17.79 15.86
N ARG A 124 10.90 -18.82 16.27
CA ARG A 124 11.35 -20.21 16.40
C ARG A 124 11.09 -21.01 15.12
N GLY A 125 10.45 -20.41 14.12
CA GLY A 125 10.03 -21.07 12.89
C GLY A 125 8.75 -21.90 13.04
N ILE A 126 7.97 -21.67 14.11
CA ILE A 126 6.73 -22.42 14.38
C ILE A 126 5.53 -21.62 13.83
N PRO A 127 4.56 -22.27 13.16
CA PRO A 127 3.33 -21.60 12.73
C PRO A 127 2.58 -20.99 13.90
N PHE A 128 2.06 -19.78 13.73
CA PHE A 128 1.25 -19.15 14.76
C PHE A 128 -0.07 -19.88 15.01
N VAL A 129 -0.48 -19.93 16.28
CA VAL A 129 -1.89 -20.12 16.65
C VAL A 129 -2.66 -18.82 16.41
N PHE A 130 -3.97 -18.94 16.16
CA PHE A 130 -4.80 -17.81 15.75
C PHE A 130 -4.72 -16.60 16.70
N ASN A 131 -4.80 -16.84 18.02
CA ASN A 131 -4.83 -15.76 19.02
C ASN A 131 -3.52 -14.98 19.16
N ASP A 132 -2.41 -15.55 18.70
CA ASP A 132 -1.12 -14.85 18.58
C ASP A 132 -0.99 -14.20 17.21
N GLN A 133 -1.34 -14.93 16.14
CA GLN A 133 -1.28 -14.42 14.77
C GLN A 133 -2.14 -13.16 14.58
N ARG A 134 -3.33 -13.10 15.20
CA ARG A 134 -4.23 -11.95 15.09
C ARG A 134 -3.60 -10.64 15.55
N LYS A 135 -2.66 -10.68 16.51
CA LYS A 135 -1.94 -9.50 17.02
C LYS A 135 -0.85 -9.04 16.05
N MET A 136 -0.41 -9.93 15.16
CA MET A 136 0.60 -9.68 14.14
C MET A 136 0.00 -9.25 12.79
N MET A 137 -1.33 -9.16 12.69
CA MET A 137 -2.04 -8.73 11.50
C MET A 137 -1.94 -7.22 11.34
N ILE A 138 -1.14 -6.77 10.37
CA ILE A 138 -1.09 -5.36 9.98
C ILE A 138 -2.11 -5.09 8.88
N GLU A 139 -2.93 -4.05 9.03
CA GLU A 139 -3.90 -3.64 8.01
C GLU A 139 -3.18 -2.92 6.88
N LEU A 140 -3.28 -3.42 5.65
CA LEU A 140 -2.60 -2.87 4.47
C LEU A 140 -3.51 -1.94 3.65
N ASP A 141 -4.80 -2.23 3.57
CA ASP A 141 -5.78 -1.38 2.88
C ASP A 141 -7.20 -1.71 3.34
N ARG A 142 -8.07 -0.70 3.26
CA ARG A 142 -9.51 -0.86 3.45
C ARG A 142 -10.27 0.07 2.51
N PHE A 143 -11.15 -0.48 1.70
CA PHE A 143 -11.91 0.30 0.72
C PHE A 143 -13.26 -0.33 0.39
N GLU A 144 -14.21 0.52 0.00
CA GLU A 144 -15.54 0.10 -0.42
C GLU A 144 -15.54 -0.33 -1.90
N HIS A 145 -16.36 -1.32 -2.23
CA HIS A 145 -16.60 -1.76 -3.60
C HIS A 145 -18.06 -2.16 -3.82
N ASN A 146 -18.59 -1.83 -4.99
CA ASN A 146 -19.95 -2.21 -5.41
C ASN A 146 -19.90 -3.52 -6.19
N PHE A 147 -20.21 -4.62 -5.51
CA PHE A 147 -20.18 -5.96 -6.10
C PHE A 147 -21.41 -6.20 -6.97
N GLN A 148 -21.20 -6.45 -8.26
CA GLN A 148 -22.24 -6.90 -9.19
C GLN A 148 -22.58 -8.36 -8.93
N SER A 149 -23.75 -8.83 -9.39
CA SER A 149 -24.08 -10.26 -9.35
C SER A 149 -23.10 -11.09 -10.17
N LYS A 150 -22.88 -12.35 -9.76
CA LYS A 150 -21.90 -13.30 -10.32
C LYS A 150 -20.45 -12.89 -10.00
N SER A 151 -19.57 -12.86 -11.00
CA SER A 151 -18.13 -12.71 -10.80
C SER A 151 -17.71 -11.24 -10.84
N ASN A 152 -16.83 -10.85 -9.92
CA ASN A 152 -16.21 -9.53 -9.83
C ASN A 152 -14.70 -9.70 -9.76
N THR A 153 -13.98 -8.96 -10.60
CA THR A 153 -12.52 -8.83 -10.51
C THR A 153 -12.17 -7.42 -10.03
N ILE A 154 -11.50 -7.33 -8.90
CA ILE A 154 -11.04 -6.07 -8.34
C ILE A 154 -9.54 -5.97 -8.54
N THR A 155 -9.08 -4.88 -9.16
CA THR A 155 -7.67 -4.53 -9.24
C THR A 155 -7.42 -3.29 -8.39
N ARG A 156 -6.50 -3.40 -7.43
CA ARG A 156 -6.21 -2.33 -6.45
C ARG A 156 -4.70 -2.10 -6.37
N ARG A 157 -4.23 -0.91 -6.75
CA ARG A 157 -2.81 -0.56 -6.68
C ARG A 157 -2.41 -0.21 -5.25
N SER A 158 -1.21 -0.60 -4.84
CA SER A 158 -0.59 -0.25 -3.56
C SER A 158 -0.72 1.23 -3.18
N ARG A 159 -0.43 2.15 -4.12
CA ARG A 159 -0.55 3.61 -3.96
C ARG A 159 -1.94 4.14 -3.64
N GLN A 160 -2.97 3.36 -3.92
CA GLN A 160 -4.33 3.79 -3.62
C GLN A 160 -4.71 3.47 -2.16
N SER A 161 -3.85 2.76 -1.42
CA SER A 161 -4.15 2.33 -0.06
C SER A 161 -4.54 3.51 0.83
N ARG A 162 -5.59 3.31 1.63
CA ARG A 162 -6.03 4.29 2.64
C ARG A 162 -5.15 4.31 3.90
N LEU A 163 -4.08 3.52 3.94
CA LEU A 163 -3.08 3.52 5.00
C LEU A 163 -2.02 4.63 4.79
N VAL A 164 -1.66 4.88 3.53
CA VAL A 164 -0.39 5.51 3.20
C VAL A 164 -0.54 6.93 2.66
N ILE A 165 0.53 7.72 2.82
CA ILE A 165 0.77 8.97 2.10
C ILE A 165 2.03 8.86 1.25
N PRO A 166 2.07 9.52 0.07
CA PRO A 166 3.23 9.45 -0.83
C PRO A 166 4.44 10.17 -0.22
N PHE A 167 5.64 9.80 -0.68
CA PHE A 167 6.93 10.33 -0.16
C PHE A 167 6.98 11.86 -0.19
N GLU A 168 6.50 12.46 -1.28
CA GLU A 168 6.48 13.90 -1.49
C GLU A 168 5.61 14.62 -0.46
N ARG A 169 4.61 13.93 0.13
CA ARG A 169 3.78 14.49 1.19
C ARG A 169 4.44 14.40 2.56
N VAL A 170 5.23 13.35 2.81
CA VAL A 170 6.01 13.18 4.04
C VAL A 170 7.12 14.22 4.12
N PHE A 171 7.81 14.48 3.01
CA PHE A 171 8.96 15.40 2.93
C PHE A 171 8.68 16.68 2.13
N ARG A 172 7.41 17.11 2.11
CA ARG A 172 6.94 18.28 1.34
C ARG A 172 7.70 19.57 1.72
N ASP A 173 7.81 20.48 0.76
CA ASP A 173 8.26 21.84 1.03
C ASP A 173 7.17 22.58 1.83
N LEU A 174 7.57 23.22 2.93
CA LEU A 174 6.68 24.02 3.77
C LEU A 174 6.23 25.32 3.09
N ASN A 175 6.85 25.71 1.97
CA ASN A 175 6.44 26.86 1.15
C ASN A 175 5.30 26.53 0.21
N ASP A 176 5.05 25.25 -0.06
CA ASP A 176 4.01 24.84 -0.98
C ASP A 176 2.63 24.83 -0.30
N THR A 177 2.13 26.03 -0.03
CA THR A 177 0.76 26.25 0.47
C THR A 177 -0.29 26.08 -0.62
N SER A 178 0.08 25.66 -1.84
CA SER A 178 -0.90 25.36 -2.90
C SER A 178 -1.87 24.25 -2.50
N SER A 179 -1.44 23.38 -1.58
CA SER A 179 -2.24 22.32 -0.94
C SER A 179 -2.96 22.75 0.35
N ALA A 180 -2.89 24.03 0.74
CA ALA A 180 -3.43 24.56 2.00
C ALA A 180 -4.54 25.59 1.77
N ALA A 181 -5.49 25.31 0.86
CA ALA A 181 -6.65 26.17 0.64
C ALA A 181 -7.47 26.43 1.93
N GLY A 182 -7.46 25.50 2.88
CA GLY A 182 -8.05 25.61 4.23
C GLY A 182 -7.04 25.85 5.37
N GLY A 183 -5.84 26.37 5.08
CA GLY A 183 -4.87 26.83 6.07
C GLY A 183 -4.01 25.74 6.73
N LEU A 184 -3.27 26.13 7.78
CA LEU A 184 -2.25 25.31 8.47
C LEU A 184 -2.79 23.99 9.03
N ASN A 185 -4.04 23.97 9.51
CA ASN A 185 -4.66 22.75 10.03
C ASN A 185 -4.89 21.72 8.92
N GLU A 186 -5.24 22.15 7.71
CA GLU A 186 -5.43 21.25 6.57
C GLU A 186 -4.10 20.73 6.08
N PHE A 187 -3.14 21.62 5.99
CA PHE A 187 -1.76 21.27 5.73
C PHE A 187 -1.28 20.18 6.72
N ASN A 188 -1.37 20.40 8.02
CA ASN A 188 -0.93 19.43 9.04
C ASN A 188 -1.68 18.09 8.95
N PHE A 189 -3.00 18.11 8.74
CA PHE A 189 -3.79 16.88 8.58
C PHE A 189 -3.34 16.06 7.37
N CYS A 190 -3.06 16.69 6.23
CA CYS A 190 -2.55 15.98 5.06
C CYS A 190 -1.19 15.31 5.33
N GLY A 191 -0.40 15.82 6.28
CA GLY A 191 0.86 15.18 6.71
C GLY A 191 0.66 13.92 7.55
N CYS A 192 -0.55 13.65 8.04
CA CYS A 192 -0.86 12.41 8.75
C CYS A 192 -1.06 11.26 7.75
N GLY A 193 -0.29 10.19 7.96
CA GLY A 193 -0.43 8.93 7.24
C GLY A 193 0.83 8.09 7.38
N TRP A 194 0.72 6.79 7.12
CA TRP A 194 1.89 5.94 7.11
C TRP A 194 2.73 6.22 5.85
N PRO A 195 4.07 6.29 5.92
CA PRO A 195 4.86 6.50 4.71
C PRO A 195 4.68 5.33 3.73
N GLU A 196 4.36 5.62 2.46
CA GLU A 196 4.19 4.58 1.41
C GLU A 196 5.35 3.59 1.38
N HIS A 197 6.58 4.10 1.45
CA HIS A 197 7.80 3.29 1.40
C HIS A 197 8.03 2.36 2.61
N MET A 198 7.19 2.49 3.65
CA MET A 198 7.15 1.63 4.84
C MET A 198 5.92 0.71 4.87
N MET A 199 5.08 0.70 3.83
CA MET A 199 3.83 -0.09 3.78
C MET A 199 4.07 -1.59 3.98
N ILE A 200 5.17 -2.11 3.45
CA ILE A 200 5.52 -3.52 3.50
C ILE A 200 6.71 -3.71 4.45
N PRO A 201 6.67 -4.70 5.37
CA PRO A 201 7.82 -5.05 6.20
C PRO A 201 9.06 -5.33 5.35
N LYS A 202 10.25 -5.12 5.92
CA LYS A 202 11.51 -5.33 5.17
C LYS A 202 11.63 -6.74 4.59
N GLY A 203 11.30 -7.78 5.36
CA GLY A 203 11.61 -9.17 5.00
C GLY A 203 13.11 -9.47 5.07
N ASN A 204 13.54 -10.52 4.38
CA ASN A 204 14.93 -11.00 4.35
C ASN A 204 15.35 -11.44 2.94
N ALA A 205 16.64 -11.74 2.74
CA ALA A 205 17.19 -12.06 1.43
C ALA A 205 16.70 -13.42 0.89
N GLU A 206 16.38 -14.33 1.80
CA GLU A 206 15.86 -15.68 1.54
C GLU A 206 14.39 -15.64 1.08
N GLY A 207 13.66 -14.61 1.47
CA GLY A 207 12.21 -14.50 1.31
C GLY A 207 11.49 -14.90 2.59
N MET A 208 10.96 -13.91 3.31
CA MET A 208 10.23 -14.13 4.54
C MET A 208 8.80 -14.62 4.22
N PRO A 209 8.38 -15.81 4.70
CA PRO A 209 7.03 -16.30 4.50
C PRO A 209 6.01 -15.48 5.29
N ALA A 210 4.95 -15.05 4.61
CA ALA A 210 3.85 -14.31 5.20
C ALA A 210 2.50 -14.80 4.66
N THR A 211 1.44 -14.48 5.37
CA THR A 211 0.07 -14.77 4.97
C THR A 211 -0.65 -13.46 4.70
N LEU A 212 -1.06 -13.27 3.45
CA LEU A 212 -1.94 -12.20 3.02
C LEU A 212 -3.38 -12.65 3.24
N PHE A 213 -4.15 -11.85 3.96
CA PHE A 213 -5.55 -12.10 4.26
C PHE A 213 -6.41 -11.03 3.60
N VAL A 214 -7.54 -11.45 3.03
CA VAL A 214 -8.58 -10.55 2.53
C VAL A 214 -9.94 -10.95 3.08
N MET A 215 -10.74 -9.96 3.44
CA MET A 215 -12.14 -10.11 3.84
C MET A 215 -13.00 -9.13 3.07
N VAL A 216 -14.21 -9.54 2.69
CA VAL A 216 -15.27 -8.64 2.22
C VAL A 216 -16.39 -8.60 3.26
N SER A 217 -16.47 -7.53 4.03
CA SER A 217 -17.56 -7.33 5.01
C SER A 217 -18.76 -6.62 4.40
N ASN A 218 -19.93 -6.77 5.04
CA ASN A 218 -21.18 -6.15 4.62
C ASN A 218 -21.11 -4.62 4.75
N GLY A 219 -21.20 -3.90 3.62
CA GLY A 219 -21.07 -2.44 3.60
C GLY A 219 -22.15 -1.71 4.40
N GLN A 220 -23.33 -2.30 4.59
CA GLN A 220 -24.39 -1.69 5.42
C GLN A 220 -24.04 -1.68 6.91
N ASP A 221 -23.37 -2.72 7.40
CA ASP A 221 -22.96 -2.82 8.80
C ASP A 221 -21.72 -1.96 9.09
N ASP A 222 -20.95 -1.64 8.05
CA ASP A 222 -19.73 -0.86 8.12
C ASP A 222 -19.98 0.65 7.95
N ARG A 223 -21.16 1.03 7.44
CA ARG A 223 -21.51 2.41 7.10
C ARG A 223 -21.71 3.25 8.34
N VAL A 224 -21.15 4.47 8.32
CA VAL A 224 -21.35 5.48 9.36
C VAL A 224 -22.27 6.59 8.85
N THR A 225 -23.38 6.83 9.55
CA THR A 225 -24.30 7.93 9.24
C THR A 225 -23.82 9.23 9.90
N GLN A 226 -23.72 10.29 9.10
CA GLN A 226 -23.39 11.65 9.55
C GLN A 226 -24.06 12.69 8.63
N ASP A 227 -24.43 13.83 9.21
CA ASP A 227 -25.30 14.83 8.58
C ASP A 227 -24.60 15.63 7.46
N ASN A 228 -23.26 15.59 7.40
CA ASN A 228 -22.48 16.29 6.38
C ASN A 228 -21.40 15.36 5.75
N PRO A 229 -21.77 14.40 4.89
CA PRO A 229 -20.82 13.47 4.27
C PRO A 229 -19.86 14.14 3.26
N ARG A 230 -20.03 15.45 2.99
CA ARG A 230 -19.18 16.27 2.12
C ARG A 230 -18.55 17.46 2.87
N GLY A 231 -18.16 17.25 4.14
CA GLY A 231 -17.43 18.27 4.91
C GLY A 231 -16.12 18.63 4.20
N SER A 232 -16.12 19.83 3.58
CA SER A 232 -15.17 20.43 2.62
C SER A 232 -14.59 19.48 1.55
N ALA A 233 -14.40 19.97 0.32
CA ALA A 233 -13.53 19.27 -0.61
C ALA A 233 -12.13 19.17 0.02
N ASN A 234 -11.83 18.05 0.68
CA ASN A 234 -10.52 17.81 1.25
C ASN A 234 -9.52 17.91 0.10
N SER A 235 -8.57 18.85 0.18
CA SER A 235 -7.57 19.04 -0.86
C SER A 235 -6.65 17.82 -1.03
N CYS A 236 -6.66 16.90 -0.06
CA CYS A 236 -5.85 15.70 -0.04
C CYS A 236 -6.69 14.44 0.25
N GLU A 237 -6.43 13.38 -0.53
CA GLU A 237 -6.93 12.03 -0.21
C GLU A 237 -6.45 11.61 1.19
N PRO A 238 -7.35 11.25 2.11
CA PRO A 238 -7.00 10.96 3.50
C PRO A 238 -6.43 9.55 3.66
N ALA A 239 -5.32 9.43 4.41
CA ALA A 239 -4.85 8.17 4.96
C ALA A 239 -5.73 7.73 6.15
N ALA A 240 -6.99 7.43 5.83
CA ALA A 240 -8.07 7.34 6.80
C ALA A 240 -7.93 6.19 7.80
N LEU A 241 -7.13 5.16 7.53
CA LEU A 241 -6.97 4.04 8.48
C LEU A 241 -6.42 4.50 9.83
N PHE A 242 -5.35 5.28 9.83
CA PHE A 242 -4.72 5.79 11.05
C PHE A 242 -5.13 7.22 11.40
N CYS A 243 -5.50 8.03 10.42
CA CYS A 243 -5.74 9.46 10.61
C CYS A 243 -7.22 9.85 10.62
N GLY A 244 -8.12 8.91 10.30
CA GLY A 244 -9.54 9.20 10.10
C GLY A 244 -9.78 10.16 8.93
N VAL A 245 -10.92 10.84 8.95
CA VAL A 245 -11.27 11.87 7.97
C VAL A 245 -11.49 13.16 8.72
N ARG A 246 -10.86 14.23 8.25
CA ARG A 246 -10.95 15.54 8.89
C ARG A 246 -12.41 15.99 8.99
N ASP A 247 -12.77 16.52 10.17
CA ASP A 247 -14.09 17.08 10.47
C ASP A 247 -15.26 16.11 10.22
N GLN A 248 -14.97 14.81 10.21
CA GLN A 248 -15.91 13.73 9.96
C GLN A 248 -15.69 12.59 10.96
N LYS A 249 -16.71 11.75 11.12
CA LYS A 249 -16.57 10.51 11.89
C LYS A 249 -15.60 9.55 11.18
N TYR A 250 -14.97 8.66 11.95
CA TYR A 250 -14.17 7.59 11.38
C TYR A 250 -15.01 6.77 10.37
N PRO A 251 -14.53 6.51 9.14
CA PRO A 251 -15.38 6.04 8.04
C PRO A 251 -15.57 4.51 8.05
N ASP A 252 -15.70 3.91 9.23
CA ASP A 252 -15.98 2.48 9.44
C ASP A 252 -16.65 2.32 10.81
N ALA A 253 -17.85 1.74 10.84
CA ALA A 253 -18.59 1.50 12.08
C ALA A 253 -18.02 0.31 12.88
N ARG A 254 -17.20 -0.54 12.25
CA ARG A 254 -16.55 -1.66 12.94
C ARG A 254 -15.45 -1.16 13.88
N PRO A 255 -15.16 -1.88 14.97
CA PRO A 255 -13.97 -1.59 15.78
C PRO A 255 -12.70 -1.59 14.93
N MET A 256 -11.81 -0.63 15.18
CA MET A 256 -10.49 -0.60 14.53
C MET A 256 -9.75 -1.93 14.78
N GLY A 257 -9.21 -2.51 13.71
CA GLY A 257 -8.60 -3.85 13.73
C GLY A 257 -9.56 -5.00 13.43
N PHE A 258 -10.86 -4.75 13.20
CA PHE A 258 -11.80 -5.79 12.77
C PHE A 258 -11.30 -6.50 11.48
N PRO A 259 -11.25 -7.85 11.45
CA PRO A 259 -11.88 -8.78 12.40
C PRO A 259 -10.93 -9.39 13.45
N PHE A 260 -9.70 -8.89 13.58
CA PHE A 260 -8.63 -9.45 14.41
C PHE A 260 -8.48 -8.81 15.80
N ASP A 261 -9.30 -7.79 16.10
CA ASP A 261 -9.27 -7.09 17.38
C ASP A 261 -9.79 -7.95 18.56
N ARG A 262 -10.44 -9.08 18.29
CA ARG A 262 -10.99 -10.00 19.30
C ARG A 262 -10.40 -11.42 19.19
N LEU A 263 -10.58 -12.19 20.25
CA LEU A 263 -10.24 -13.62 20.27
C LEU A 263 -11.04 -14.42 19.24
N GLY A 264 -10.50 -15.59 18.87
CA GLY A 264 -11.19 -16.56 18.02
C GLY A 264 -12.46 -17.09 18.69
N ARG A 265 -13.48 -17.36 17.89
CA ARG A 265 -14.67 -18.09 18.35
C ARG A 265 -14.28 -19.52 18.78
N PRO A 266 -15.09 -20.18 19.64
CA PRO A 266 -14.80 -21.57 20.05
C PRO A 266 -14.53 -22.49 18.85
N GLY A 267 -13.45 -23.27 18.94
CA GLY A 267 -13.00 -24.17 17.86
C GLY A 267 -12.11 -23.51 16.79
N VAL A 268 -11.70 -22.25 16.97
CA VAL A 268 -10.70 -21.60 16.10
C VAL A 268 -9.33 -21.64 16.75
N ASP A 269 -8.49 -22.55 16.26
CA ASP A 269 -7.09 -22.68 16.70
C ASP A 269 -6.11 -22.08 15.68
N THR A 270 -6.46 -22.10 14.40
CA THR A 270 -5.66 -21.55 13.30
C THR A 270 -6.42 -20.49 12.51
N LEU A 271 -5.70 -19.68 11.73
CA LEU A 271 -6.34 -18.74 10.79
C LEU A 271 -7.26 -19.43 9.78
N ARG A 272 -6.98 -20.69 9.42
CA ARG A 272 -7.83 -21.47 8.51
C ARG A 272 -9.20 -21.75 9.13
N ASP A 273 -9.24 -22.08 10.42
CA ASP A 273 -10.48 -22.36 11.15
C ASP A 273 -11.33 -21.09 11.34
N PHE A 274 -10.68 -19.93 11.34
CA PHE A 274 -11.34 -18.63 11.45
C PHE A 274 -12.13 -18.25 10.21
N LEU A 275 -11.73 -18.70 9.01
CA LEU A 275 -12.27 -18.22 7.74
C LEU A 275 -13.77 -18.47 7.57
N THR A 276 -14.45 -17.49 6.99
CA THR A 276 -15.81 -17.58 6.44
C THR A 276 -15.75 -17.46 4.91
N PRO A 277 -16.82 -17.77 4.16
CA PRO A 277 -16.79 -17.77 2.68
C PRO A 277 -16.35 -16.44 2.04
N ASN A 278 -16.64 -15.32 2.70
CA ASN A 278 -16.23 -13.98 2.31
C ASN A 278 -14.78 -13.61 2.72
N MET A 279 -13.98 -14.59 3.14
CA MET A 279 -12.56 -14.43 3.48
C MET A 279 -11.69 -15.36 2.64
N PHE A 280 -10.44 -14.95 2.41
CA PHE A 280 -9.45 -15.79 1.75
C PHE A 280 -8.04 -15.45 2.26
N THR A 281 -7.17 -16.45 2.30
CA THR A 281 -5.75 -16.30 2.63
C THR A 281 -4.87 -16.76 1.49
N GLN A 282 -3.83 -15.99 1.18
CA GLN A 282 -2.82 -16.32 0.20
C GLN A 282 -1.45 -16.31 0.88
N ASP A 283 -0.70 -17.40 0.74
CA ASP A 283 0.71 -17.40 1.11
C ASP A 283 1.49 -16.48 0.16
N VAL A 284 2.28 -15.59 0.73
CA VAL A 284 3.11 -14.62 0.03
C VAL A 284 4.53 -14.64 0.58
N THR A 285 5.49 -14.13 -0.19
CA THR A 285 6.89 -14.01 0.22
C THR A 285 7.32 -12.56 0.23
N ILE A 286 8.03 -12.11 1.26
CA ILE A 286 8.61 -10.77 1.34
C ILE A 286 10.14 -10.89 1.19
N LYS A 287 10.65 -10.51 0.03
CA LYS A 287 12.07 -10.65 -0.30
C LYS A 287 12.76 -9.30 -0.33
N PHE A 288 13.77 -9.16 0.53
CA PHE A 288 14.65 -8.00 0.58
C PHE A 288 15.84 -8.18 -0.36
N THR A 289 16.09 -7.19 -1.21
CA THR A 289 17.29 -7.13 -2.03
C THR A 289 18.17 -5.98 -1.53
N ASN A 290 19.41 -6.29 -1.14
CA ASN A 290 20.36 -5.30 -0.61
C ASN A 290 20.99 -4.45 -1.73
N ILE A 291 20.15 -3.78 -2.50
CA ILE A 291 20.54 -2.77 -3.50
C ILE A 291 20.08 -1.41 -3.03
N VAL A 292 20.83 -0.38 -3.41
CA VAL A 292 20.47 1.01 -3.19
C VAL A 292 20.07 1.62 -4.53
N ALA A 293 18.81 2.03 -4.66
CA ALA A 293 18.26 2.60 -5.88
C ALA A 293 18.02 4.11 -5.74
N PRO A 294 18.22 4.90 -6.81
CA PRO A 294 17.74 6.28 -6.84
C PRO A 294 16.20 6.33 -6.94
N PRO A 295 15.56 7.48 -6.64
CA PRO A 295 14.11 7.62 -6.76
C PRO A 295 13.66 7.35 -8.19
N GLY A 296 12.56 6.61 -8.35
CA GLY A 296 11.99 6.29 -9.67
C GLY A 296 12.73 5.20 -10.46
N ALA A 297 13.76 4.54 -9.91
CA ALA A 297 14.41 3.42 -10.60
C ALA A 297 13.46 2.24 -10.87
N ALA A 298 12.52 1.98 -9.95
CA ALA A 298 11.51 0.92 -10.07
C ALA A 298 10.51 1.11 -11.22
N SER A 299 10.33 2.34 -11.74
CA SER A 299 9.44 2.62 -12.88
C SER A 299 10.16 2.60 -14.23
N ARG A 300 11.49 2.69 -14.25
CA ARG A 300 12.29 2.80 -15.48
C ARG A 300 12.75 1.48 -16.09
N SER A 301 12.68 0.37 -15.34
CA SER A 301 13.05 -0.96 -15.84
C SER A 301 12.02 -1.63 -16.77
N GLY A 302 11.04 -0.87 -17.29
CA GLY A 302 9.98 -1.37 -18.20
C GLY A 302 10.15 -1.01 -19.68
N GLY A 303 11.33 -0.55 -20.10
CA GLY A 303 11.55 0.05 -21.43
C GLY A 303 12.74 -0.48 -22.23
N GLN A 304 13.18 -1.73 -22.05
CA GLN A 304 14.14 -2.36 -22.96
C GLN A 304 13.57 -3.65 -23.54
N GLY A 305 12.53 -3.49 -24.36
CA GLY A 305 12.17 -4.46 -25.40
C GLY A 305 12.98 -4.15 -26.66
N SER A 306 13.96 -5.01 -26.95
CA SER A 306 14.52 -5.32 -28.29
C SER A 306 14.31 -4.29 -29.41
N GLN A 307 15.24 -3.34 -29.57
CA GLN A 307 15.58 -2.82 -30.89
C GLN A 307 16.76 -3.62 -31.44
N GLN A 308 16.43 -4.71 -32.14
CA GLN A 308 17.38 -5.38 -33.03
C GLN A 308 17.74 -4.39 -34.13
N GLN A 309 19.00 -3.92 -34.13
CA GLN A 309 19.57 -3.11 -35.19
C GLN A 309 19.54 -3.89 -36.50
N ASN A 310 18.67 -3.48 -37.41
CA ASN A 310 18.68 -3.92 -38.80
C ASN A 310 19.83 -3.20 -39.52
N ARG A 311 21.06 -3.74 -39.42
CA ARG A 311 22.18 -3.35 -40.30
C ARG A 311 22.03 -4.09 -41.61
N GLY A 312 21.40 -3.43 -42.58
CA GLY A 312 21.37 -3.86 -43.97
C GLY A 312 22.77 -3.91 -44.58
N GLY A 313 23.12 -5.05 -45.14
CA GLY A 313 24.38 -5.28 -45.85
C GLY A 313 24.43 -4.50 -47.17
N GLN A 314 25.58 -3.85 -47.39
CA GLN A 314 25.98 -3.35 -48.70
C GLN A 314 26.38 -4.53 -49.59
N GLN A 315 25.72 -4.66 -50.75
CA GLN A 315 26.29 -5.37 -51.89
C GLN A 315 26.24 -4.50 -53.13
N ASN A 316 27.42 -4.32 -53.71
CA ASN A 316 27.72 -3.74 -55.01
C ASN A 316 26.97 -4.45 -56.15
N LYS A 317 26.45 -3.66 -57.09
CA LYS A 317 26.24 -3.90 -58.54
C LYS A 317 25.70 -2.55 -59.06
N GLY A 318 26.34 -1.79 -59.95
CA GLY A 318 26.98 -2.17 -61.20
C GLY A 318 26.03 -1.80 -62.35
N GLY A 319 26.29 -0.69 -63.03
CA GLY A 319 25.90 -0.52 -64.44
C GLY A 319 24.85 0.53 -64.80
N GLN A 320 25.29 1.40 -65.71
CA GLN A 320 24.55 2.03 -66.82
C GLN A 320 23.99 3.46 -66.67
N GLN A 321 24.76 4.33 -67.32
CA GLN A 321 24.45 5.63 -67.89
C GLN A 321 23.11 5.66 -68.64
N GLN A 322 22.36 6.75 -68.49
CA GLN A 322 21.64 7.36 -69.61
C GLN A 322 21.58 8.88 -69.49
N LYS A 323 22.00 9.52 -70.58
CA LYS A 323 22.04 10.96 -70.85
C LYS A 323 20.63 11.55 -70.88
N ASN A 324 20.46 12.78 -70.41
CA ASN A 324 19.55 13.72 -71.06
C ASN A 324 20.00 15.19 -70.96
N ARG A 325 19.71 15.90 -72.04
CA ARG A 325 20.27 17.14 -72.61
C ARG A 325 19.93 18.46 -71.88
N PRO A 326 20.60 19.58 -72.25
CA PRO A 326 20.62 20.85 -71.53
C PRO A 326 19.58 21.87 -72.03
N ARG A 327 19.33 22.93 -71.24
CA ARG A 327 18.78 24.20 -71.74
C ARG A 327 19.69 25.37 -71.39
N LYS A 328 20.01 26.09 -72.47
CA LYS A 328 20.68 27.39 -72.59
C LYS A 328 19.96 28.48 -71.80
N LEU A 329 20.71 29.47 -71.34
CA LEU A 329 20.36 30.89 -71.37
C LEU A 329 21.66 31.67 -71.55
N GLY A 330 21.71 32.48 -72.60
CA GLY A 330 22.81 33.40 -72.90
C GLY A 330 22.47 34.81 -72.45
N ASP A 331 23.52 35.48 -72.00
CA ASP A 331 23.89 36.89 -72.07
C ASP A 331 22.87 38.00 -71.81
N GLY A 332 23.19 38.74 -70.74
CA GLY A 332 22.97 40.16 -70.53
C GLY A 332 24.15 40.72 -69.75
#